data_AF-X1N0B5-F1
#
_entry.id   AF-X1N0B5-F1
#
_cell.length_a   1.000
_cell.length_b   1.000
_cell.length_c   1.000
_cell.angle_alpha   90.00
_cell.angle_beta   90.00
_cell.angle_gamma   90.00
#
_symmetry.space_group_name_H-M   'P 1'
#
loop_
_entity.id
_entity.type
_entity.pdbx_description
1 polymer ?
#
loop_
_entity_poly.entity_id
_entity_poly.type
_entity_poly.pdbx_seq_one_letter_code
_entity_poly.pdbx_strand_id
1 'polypeptide(L)' 'GKMSVSFSNKDEAQEVLELVRYANVEAHKPLVEDELTFLAKYPKIAKKLLTLSPLEKL' A
#
# COMPACT_ATOMS: atom_id res chain seq x y z
N GLY A 1 -0.84 -12.14 -14.71
CA GLY A 1 -1.50 -12.94 -13.66
C GLY A 1 -2.87 -12.36 -13.37
N LYS A 2 -3.78 -13.16 -12.81
CA LYS A 2 -5.00 -12.65 -12.15
C LYS A 2 -4.63 -12.47 -10.67
N MET A 3 -4.27 -11.25 -10.28
CA MET A 3 -4.12 -10.91 -8.87
C MET A 3 -5.49 -10.44 -8.36
N SER A 4 -6.13 -11.23 -7.50
CA SER A 4 -7.42 -10.87 -6.89
C SER A 4 -7.21 -10.44 -5.44
N VAL A 5 -6.95 -9.15 -5.24
CA VAL A 5 -7.07 -8.50 -3.93
C VAL A 5 -8.50 -7.99 -3.82
N SER A 6 -9.19 -8.35 -2.73
CA SER A 6 -10.52 -7.86 -2.42
C SER A 6 -10.43 -6.91 -1.24
N PHE A 7 -11.12 -5.77 -1.32
CA PHE A 7 -11.23 -4.81 -0.22
C PHE A 7 -12.64 -4.90 0.37
N SER A 8 -12.73 -4.77 1.68
CA SER A 8 -14.00 -4.85 2.43
C SER A 8 -14.89 -3.63 2.15
N ASN A 9 -14.27 -2.48 1.90
CA ASN A 9 -14.96 -1.23 1.58
C ASN A 9 -14.07 -0.29 0.75
N LYS A 10 -14.66 0.82 0.30
CA LYS A 10 -13.98 1.83 -0.51
C LYS A 10 -12.83 2.51 0.25
N ASP A 11 -13.00 2.76 1.54
CA ASP A 11 -12.00 3.47 2.34
C ASP A 11 -10.73 2.64 2.50
N GLU A 12 -10.87 1.34 2.72
CA GLU A 12 -9.75 0.38 2.73
C GLU A 12 -9.04 0.35 1.38
N ALA A 13 -9.79 0.28 0.28
CA ALA A 13 -9.21 0.31 -1.06
C ALA A 13 -8.42 1.60 -1.32
N GLN A 14 -8.95 2.74 -0.84
CA GLN A 14 -8.30 4.04 -0.98
C GLN A 14 -7.03 4.15 -0.14
N GLU A 15 -7.06 3.67 1.11
CA GLU A 15 -5.89 3.64 1.99
C GLU A 15 -4.74 2.83 1.36
N VAL A 16 -5.05 1.65 0.82
CA VAL A 16 -4.06 0.80 0.14
C VAL A 16 -3.56 1.46 -1.14
N LEU A 17 -4.44 2.10 -1.92
CA LEU A 17 -4.05 2.81 -3.14
C LEU A 17 -3.07 3.95 -2.85
N GLU A 18 -3.32 4.75 -1.81
CA GLU A 18 -2.42 5.83 -1.39
C GLU A 18 -1.07 5.28 -0.93
N LEU A 19 -1.07 4.20 -0.14
CA LEU A 19 0.15 3.52 0.30
C LEU A 19 0.98 3.02 -0.90
N VAL A 20 0.34 2.41 -1.89
CA VAL A 20 1.00 1.97 -3.14
C VAL A 20 1.59 3.15 -3.90
N ARG A 21 0.90 4.29 -3.96
CA ARG A 21 1.42 5.50 -4.61
C ARG A 21 2.69 6.01 -3.92
N TYR A 22 2.68 6.12 -2.59
CA TYR A 22 3.87 6.52 -1.84
C TYR A 22 5.03 5.54 -2.03
N ALA A 23 4.77 4.24 -1.90
CA ALA A 23 5.79 3.22 -2.06
C ALA A 23 6.42 3.23 -3.46
N ASN A 24 5.64 3.45 -4.53
CA ASN A 24 6.18 3.62 -5.89
C ASN A 24 7.08 4.85 -6.02
N VAL A 25 6.73 5.96 -5.36
CA VAL A 25 7.55 7.19 -5.38
C VAL A 25 8.88 6.95 -4.67
N GLU A 26 8.84 6.39 -3.47
CA GLU A 26 10.04 6.09 -2.66
C GLU A 26 10.97 5.06 -3.33
N ALA A 27 10.39 4.05 -4.00
CA ALA A 27 11.17 3.03 -4.68
C ALA A 27 11.87 3.54 -5.96
N HIS A 28 11.50 4.73 -6.46
CA HIS A 28 11.92 5.28 -7.76
C HIS A 28 11.74 4.31 -8.94
N LYS A 29 10.86 3.32 -8.80
CA LYS A 29 10.53 2.30 -9.79
C LYS A 29 9.13 1.74 -9.53
N PRO A 30 8.44 1.22 -10.56
CA PRO A 30 7.19 0.51 -10.36
C PRO A 30 7.38 -0.72 -9.46
N LEU A 31 6.45 -0.92 -8.53
CA LEU A 31 6.40 -2.09 -7.67
C LEU A 31 6.00 -3.35 -8.45
N VAL A 32 6.57 -4.48 -8.07
CA VAL A 32 6.22 -5.81 -8.62
C VAL A 32 5.00 -6.42 -7.92
N GLU A 33 4.47 -7.51 -8.47
CA GLU A 33 3.23 -8.17 -7.99
C GLU A 33 3.30 -8.55 -6.49
N ASP A 34 4.45 -9.08 -6.04
CA ASP A 34 4.64 -9.48 -4.65
C ASP A 34 4.66 -8.27 -3.70
N GLU A 35 5.26 -7.15 -4.13
CA GLU A 35 5.29 -5.90 -3.36
C GLU A 35 3.88 -5.31 -3.24
N LEU A 36 3.13 -5.25 -4.35
CA LEU A 36 1.73 -4.82 -4.34
C LEU A 36 0.86 -5.72 -3.45
N THR A 37 1.06 -7.04 -3.51
CA THR A 37 0.35 -8.00 -2.65
C THR A 37 0.68 -7.79 -1.18
N PHE A 38 1.94 -7.55 -0.85
CA PHE A 38 2.38 -7.27 0.51
C PHE A 38 1.74 -6.00 1.06
N LEU A 39 1.76 -4.90 0.29
CA LEU A 39 1.14 -3.63 0.69
C LEU A 39 -0.37 -3.79 0.94
N ALA A 40 -1.06 -4.55 0.08
CA ALA A 40 -2.49 -4.77 0.21
C ALA A 40 -2.87 -5.69 1.38
N LYS A 41 -2.11 -6.75 1.64
CA LYS A 41 -2.40 -7.70 2.73
C LYS A 41 -1.96 -7.19 4.10
N TYR A 42 -0.92 -6.36 4.14
CA TYR A 42 -0.29 -5.92 5.38
C TYR A 42 -0.05 -4.40 5.42
N PRO A 43 -1.07 -3.55 5.17
CA PRO A 43 -0.89 -2.10 5.03
C PRO A 43 -0.31 -1.44 6.28
N LYS A 44 -0.67 -1.93 7.48
CA LYS A 44 -0.13 -1.42 8.75
C LYS A 44 1.36 -1.73 8.94
N ILE A 45 1.82 -2.88 8.46
CA ILE A 45 3.25 -3.26 8.53
C ILE A 45 4.02 -2.41 7.53
N ALA A 46 3.51 -2.31 6.30
CA ALA A 46 4.09 -1.51 5.24
C ALA A 46 4.25 -0.03 5.63
N LYS A 47 3.25 0.59 6.24
CA LYS A 47 3.35 1.98 6.75
C LYS A 47 4.52 2.18 7.72
N LYS A 48 4.72 1.22 8.64
CA LYS A 48 5.85 1.27 9.59
C LYS A 48 7.20 1.09 8.88
N LEU A 49 7.29 0.17 7.93
CA LEU A 49 8.52 -0.12 7.17
C LEU A 49 8.94 1.04 6.27
N LEU A 50 7.98 1.70 5.62
CA LEU A 50 8.23 2.86 4.78
C LEU A 50 8.55 4.12 5.60
N THR A 51 8.60 4.03 6.94
CA THR A 51 8.76 5.19 7.82
C THR A 51 7.77 6.31 7.48
N LEU A 52 6.59 5.93 6.97
CA LEU A 52 5.42 6.78 6.88
C LEU A 52 4.96 6.98 8.33
N SER A 53 5.70 7.84 9.04
CA SER A 53 5.36 8.39 10.33
C SER A 53 3.90 8.82 10.24
N PRO A 54 3.11 8.56 11.29
CA PRO A 54 1.69 8.37 11.15
C PRO A 54 1.07 9.53 10.37
N LEU A 55 0.54 9.24 9.18
CA LEU A 55 -0.53 10.02 8.55
C LEU A 55 -1.81 9.90 9.39
N GLU A 56 -1.68 9.90 10.73
CA GLU A 56 -2.78 10.10 11.66
C GLU A 56 -3.07 11.60 11.64
N LYS A 57 -3.81 12.01 10.61
CA LYS A 57 -4.46 13.32 10.47
C LYS A 57 -3.51 14.52 10.41
N LEU A 58 -3.26 15.00 9.19
CA LEU A 58 -3.24 16.44 8.91
C LEU A 58 -4.67 16.92 8.67
#